data_AF-W4IF42-F1
#
_entry.id   AF-W4IF42-F1
#
_cell.length_a   1.000
_cell.length_b   1.000
_cell.length_c   1.000
_cell.angle_alpha   90.00
_cell.angle_beta   90.00
_cell.angle_gamma   90.00
#
_symmetry.space_group_name_H-M   'P 1'
#
loop_
_entity.id
_entity.type
_entity.pdbx_description
1 polymer ?
#
loop_
_entity_poly.entity_id
_entity_poly.type
_entity_poly.pdbx_seq_one_letter_code
_entity_poly.pdbx_strand_id
1 'polypeptide(L)'
;MQQFVDRTSQRFEEYQERMQEKRQKRKEQRDKNVQEIIEKDRMDKSLAEKVEKGCLMCGCGLGGVAASVGIFGTVAVKELTKAAITTATELAKEAVKDGTMAATIKAEGAAAFKSAVIEGIIKEFRVSILGVHRFESLFKTNTYPNASEIARAINKQYDPSSCLTGGSGAEKPICNWVTEQSKSVANIPGKVSSTYNSIEVAVKPIVTDAKTVAERAAKKATEEVIKNSTAAAESTYAGCQTAIIASVVALLIIVLVMMIIYLVLRYRRKKKMNKKQQYTKLLNE
;
A
#
# COMPACT_ATOMS: atom_id res chain seq x y z
N MET A 1 -27.31 -63.00 -93.84
CA MET A 1 -27.79 -61.72 -93.25
C MET A 1 -28.24 -61.90 -91.79
N GLN A 2 -29.02 -62.93 -91.43
CA GLN A 2 -29.50 -63.16 -90.05
C GLN A 2 -28.39 -63.27 -88.99
N GLN A 3 -27.30 -64.02 -89.25
CA GLN A 3 -26.18 -64.16 -88.30
C GLN A 3 -25.52 -62.84 -87.87
N PHE A 4 -25.53 -61.81 -88.73
CA PHE A 4 -24.94 -60.52 -88.40
C PHE A 4 -25.87 -59.71 -87.49
N VAL A 5 -27.19 -59.77 -87.75
CA VAL A 5 -28.23 -59.09 -86.98
C VAL A 5 -28.29 -59.61 -85.55
N ASP A 6 -28.28 -60.93 -85.37
CA ASP A 6 -28.29 -61.56 -84.04
C ASP A 6 -27.06 -61.17 -83.21
N ARG A 7 -25.88 -61.14 -83.86
CA ARG A 7 -24.62 -60.78 -83.21
C ARG A 7 -24.55 -59.30 -82.84
N THR A 8 -25.15 -58.42 -83.63
CA THR A 8 -25.32 -57.01 -83.26
C THR A 8 -26.32 -56.82 -82.14
N SER A 9 -27.43 -57.58 -82.11
CA SER A 9 -28.44 -57.50 -81.06
C SER A 9 -27.86 -57.88 -79.70
N GLN A 10 -27.12 -58.99 -79.62
CA GLN A 10 -26.45 -59.40 -78.38
C GLN A 10 -25.47 -58.34 -77.86
N ARG A 11 -24.68 -57.70 -78.75
CA ARG A 11 -23.77 -56.63 -78.33
C ARG A 11 -24.50 -55.39 -77.81
N PHE A 12 -25.67 -55.07 -78.35
CA PHE A 12 -26.48 -53.96 -77.87
C PHE A 12 -27.10 -54.25 -76.51
N GLU A 13 -27.58 -55.47 -76.28
CA GLU A 13 -28.05 -55.92 -74.96
C GLU A 13 -26.92 -55.92 -73.93
N GLU A 14 -25.76 -56.51 -74.24
CA GLU A 14 -24.58 -56.48 -73.35
C GLU A 14 -24.08 -55.04 -73.08
N TYR A 15 -24.23 -54.13 -74.05
CA TYR A 15 -23.86 -52.72 -73.85
C TYR A 15 -24.89 -51.99 -72.99
N GLN A 16 -26.18 -52.26 -73.17
CA GLN A 16 -27.28 -51.75 -72.35
C GLN A 16 -27.16 -52.22 -70.90
N GLU A 17 -26.95 -53.51 -70.65
CA GLU A 17 -26.78 -54.07 -69.31
C GLU A 17 -25.57 -53.47 -68.60
N ARG A 18 -24.41 -53.40 -69.26
CA ARG A 18 -23.22 -52.73 -68.69
C ARG A 18 -23.45 -51.24 -68.42
N MET A 19 -24.24 -50.57 -69.26
CA MET A 19 -24.59 -49.16 -69.05
C MET A 19 -25.54 -48.97 -67.87
N GLN A 20 -26.52 -49.85 -67.70
CA GLN A 20 -27.42 -49.84 -66.56
C GLN A 20 -26.66 -50.11 -65.27
N GLU A 21 -25.80 -51.13 -65.25
CA GLU A 21 -24.99 -51.50 -64.08
C GLU A 21 -24.06 -50.35 -63.66
N LYS A 22 -23.41 -49.68 -64.62
CA LYS A 22 -22.57 -48.49 -64.34
C LYS A 22 -23.37 -47.31 -63.81
N ARG A 23 -24.60 -47.08 -64.31
CA ARG A 23 -25.48 -46.01 -63.81
C ARG A 23 -25.95 -46.31 -62.39
N GLN A 24 -26.26 -47.56 -62.10
CA GLN A 24 -26.72 -48.00 -60.79
C GLN A 24 -25.61 -47.90 -59.75
N LYS A 25 -24.39 -48.37 -60.07
CA LYS A 25 -23.18 -48.17 -59.23
C LYS A 25 -22.91 -46.69 -58.92
N ARG A 26 -23.07 -45.78 -59.90
CA ARG A 26 -22.88 -44.34 -59.68
C ARG A 26 -23.99 -43.68 -58.87
N LYS A 27 -25.23 -44.20 -58.90
CA LYS A 27 -26.31 -43.76 -58.00
C LYS A 27 -26.02 -44.19 -56.57
N GLU A 28 -25.73 -45.49 -56.35
CA GLU A 28 -25.41 -46.02 -55.02
C GLU A 28 -24.18 -45.33 -54.39
N GLN A 29 -23.13 -45.07 -55.17
CA GLN A 29 -21.96 -44.35 -54.68
C GLN A 29 -22.32 -42.92 -54.23
N ARG A 30 -23.22 -42.25 -54.99
CA ARG A 30 -23.67 -40.89 -54.67
C ARG A 30 -24.53 -40.88 -53.41
N ASP A 31 -25.46 -41.83 -53.30
CA ASP A 31 -26.35 -41.94 -52.16
C ASP A 31 -25.57 -42.27 -50.88
N LYS A 32 -24.58 -43.18 -50.95
CA LYS A 32 -23.63 -43.44 -49.84
C LYS A 32 -22.88 -42.19 -49.40
N ASN A 33 -22.28 -41.45 -50.35
CA ASN A 33 -21.54 -40.23 -50.04
C ASN A 33 -22.45 -39.15 -49.43
N VAL A 34 -23.70 -39.03 -49.90
CA VAL A 34 -24.69 -38.10 -49.33
C VAL A 34 -25.06 -38.51 -47.90
N GLN A 35 -25.28 -39.81 -47.66
CA GLN A 35 -25.59 -40.34 -46.32
C GLN A 35 -24.46 -40.06 -45.33
N GLU A 36 -23.20 -40.30 -45.72
CA GLU A 36 -22.03 -40.04 -44.89
C GLU A 36 -21.89 -38.54 -44.53
N ILE A 37 -22.15 -37.65 -45.49
CA ILE A 37 -22.13 -36.20 -45.25
C ILE A 37 -23.22 -35.77 -44.27
N ILE A 38 -24.42 -36.34 -44.38
CA ILE A 38 -25.55 -36.04 -43.49
C ILE A 38 -25.25 -36.52 -42.06
N GLU A 39 -24.72 -37.73 -41.89
CA GLU A 39 -24.36 -38.27 -40.57
C GLU A 39 -23.27 -37.45 -39.89
N LYS A 40 -22.25 -37.04 -40.64
CA LYS A 40 -21.17 -36.19 -40.12
C LYS A 40 -21.67 -34.80 -39.70
N ASP A 41 -22.56 -34.20 -40.49
CA ASP A 41 -23.20 -32.91 -40.15
C ASP A 41 -24.09 -33.02 -38.90
N ARG A 42 -24.80 -34.14 -38.73
CA ARG A 42 -25.63 -34.40 -37.54
C ARG A 42 -24.79 -34.52 -36.27
N MET A 43 -23.64 -35.20 -36.35
CA MET A 43 -22.70 -35.31 -35.21
C MET A 43 -22.12 -33.95 -34.83
N ASP A 44 -21.62 -33.19 -35.80
CA ASP A 44 -21.07 -31.84 -35.58
C ASP A 44 -22.10 -30.89 -34.94
N LYS A 45 -23.36 -30.98 -35.37
CA LYS A 45 -24.46 -30.19 -34.82
C LYS A 45 -24.76 -30.55 -33.36
N SER A 46 -24.77 -31.85 -33.04
CA SER A 46 -25.00 -32.34 -31.68
C SER A 46 -23.88 -31.99 -30.70
N LEU A 47 -22.63 -32.02 -31.17
CA LEU A 47 -21.46 -31.63 -30.36
C LEU A 47 -21.46 -30.12 -30.11
N ALA A 48 -21.79 -29.31 -31.12
CA ALA A 48 -21.89 -27.87 -30.96
C ALA A 48 -23.01 -27.48 -29.97
N GLU A 49 -24.18 -28.12 -30.05
CA GLU A 49 -25.30 -27.83 -29.17
C GLU A 49 -25.02 -28.22 -27.71
N LYS A 50 -24.28 -29.32 -27.47
CA LYS A 50 -23.81 -29.69 -26.13
C LYS A 50 -22.79 -28.71 -25.56
N VAL A 51 -21.81 -28.29 -26.37
CA VAL A 51 -20.82 -27.28 -25.95
C VAL A 51 -21.49 -25.93 -25.69
N GLU A 52 -22.50 -25.55 -26.48
CA GLU A 52 -23.26 -24.32 -26.31
C GLU A 52 -24.13 -24.35 -25.04
N LYS A 53 -24.80 -25.47 -24.73
CA LYS A 53 -25.50 -25.67 -23.45
C LYS A 53 -24.54 -25.63 -22.26
N GLY A 54 -23.37 -26.25 -22.37
CA GLY A 54 -22.34 -26.20 -21.33
C GLY A 54 -21.80 -24.79 -21.10
N CYS A 55 -21.59 -24.04 -22.19
CA CYS A 55 -21.08 -22.66 -22.13
C CYS A 55 -22.15 -21.66 -21.64
N LEU A 56 -23.44 -21.86 -21.97
CA LEU A 56 -24.54 -21.02 -21.44
C LEU A 56 -24.75 -21.24 -19.93
N MET A 57 -24.66 -22.50 -19.47
CA MET A 57 -24.74 -22.83 -18.04
C MET A 57 -23.56 -22.23 -17.25
N CYS A 58 -22.37 -22.20 -17.83
CA CYS A 58 -21.19 -21.58 -17.21
C CYS A 58 -21.24 -20.03 -17.29
N GLY A 59 -21.76 -19.47 -18.39
CA GLY A 59 -21.91 -18.03 -18.61
C GLY A 59 -22.95 -17.35 -17.72
N CYS A 60 -24.08 -18.02 -17.45
CA CYS A 60 -25.06 -17.53 -16.47
C CYS A 60 -24.51 -17.54 -15.03
N GLY A 61 -23.57 -18.43 -14.71
CA GLY A 61 -22.85 -18.43 -13.43
C GLY A 61 -21.85 -17.27 -13.30
N LEU A 62 -21.13 -16.94 -14.38
CA LEU A 62 -20.16 -15.84 -14.41
C LEU A 62 -20.81 -14.45 -14.44
N GLY A 63 -22.01 -14.31 -15.01
CA GLY A 63 -22.78 -13.07 -15.00
C GLY A 63 -23.20 -12.60 -13.60
N GLY A 64 -23.40 -13.53 -12.66
CA GLY A 64 -23.67 -13.22 -11.25
C GLY A 64 -22.43 -12.81 -10.43
N VAL A 65 -21.24 -13.19 -10.88
CA VAL A 65 -19.98 -12.92 -10.17
C VAL A 65 -19.39 -11.55 -10.53
N ALA A 66 -19.72 -11.00 -11.71
CA ALA A 66 -19.31 -9.64 -12.08
C ALA A 66 -19.88 -8.55 -11.14
N ALA A 67 -21.09 -8.75 -10.60
CA ALA A 67 -21.70 -7.82 -9.65
C ALA A 67 -21.11 -7.92 -8.23
N SER A 68 -20.63 -9.11 -7.83
CA SER A 68 -20.11 -9.35 -6.47
C SER A 68 -18.62 -9.05 -6.33
N VAL A 69 -17.79 -9.31 -7.34
CA VAL A 69 -16.33 -9.07 -7.23
C VAL A 69 -15.99 -7.58 -7.13
N GLY A 70 -16.78 -6.69 -7.74
CA GLY A 70 -16.56 -5.25 -7.66
C GLY A 70 -16.87 -4.62 -6.29
N ILE A 71 -17.88 -5.13 -5.59
CA ILE A 71 -18.36 -4.53 -4.34
C ILE A 71 -17.67 -5.16 -3.13
N PHE A 72 -17.56 -6.49 -3.07
CA PHE A 72 -16.91 -7.17 -1.94
C PHE A 72 -15.39 -6.97 -1.93
N GLY A 73 -14.75 -6.81 -3.10
CA GLY A 73 -13.30 -6.57 -3.19
C GLY A 73 -12.86 -5.25 -2.53
N THR A 74 -13.57 -4.15 -2.79
CA THR A 74 -13.18 -2.83 -2.26
C THR A 74 -13.42 -2.67 -0.76
N VAL A 75 -14.50 -3.26 -0.24
CA VAL A 75 -14.83 -3.18 1.19
C VAL A 75 -13.91 -4.07 2.02
N ALA A 76 -13.66 -5.30 1.56
CA ALA A 76 -12.72 -6.21 2.23
C ALA A 76 -11.28 -5.66 2.20
N VAL A 77 -10.85 -5.06 1.08
CA VAL A 77 -9.53 -4.43 0.98
C VAL A 77 -9.39 -3.25 1.94
N LYS A 78 -10.43 -2.40 2.09
CA LYS A 78 -10.38 -1.27 3.03
C LYS A 78 -10.24 -1.71 4.49
N GLU A 79 -10.97 -2.73 4.91
CA GLU A 79 -10.84 -3.26 6.27
C GLU A 79 -9.51 -3.97 6.50
N LEU A 80 -8.99 -4.72 5.51
CA LEU A 80 -7.65 -5.29 5.55
C LEU A 80 -6.55 -4.23 5.62
N THR A 81 -6.68 -3.12 4.87
CA THR A 81 -5.72 -2.01 4.93
C THR A 81 -5.75 -1.32 6.29
N LYS A 82 -6.94 -1.15 6.91
CA LYS A 82 -7.02 -0.62 8.28
C LYS A 82 -6.34 -1.56 9.27
N ALA A 83 -6.61 -2.86 9.19
CA ALA A 83 -5.96 -3.85 10.03
C ALA A 83 -4.42 -3.82 9.85
N ALA A 84 -3.95 -3.76 8.60
CA ALA A 84 -2.52 -3.65 8.28
C ALA A 84 -1.89 -2.35 8.78
N ILE A 85 -2.60 -1.22 8.71
CA ILE A 85 -2.12 0.05 9.28
C ILE A 85 -2.05 -0.06 10.80
N THR A 86 -3.06 -0.63 11.46
CA THR A 86 -3.02 -0.80 12.93
C THR A 86 -1.87 -1.70 13.37
N THR A 87 -1.63 -2.83 12.69
CA THR A 87 -0.49 -3.70 12.99
C THR A 87 0.84 -3.02 12.67
N ALA A 88 0.93 -2.23 11.59
CA ALA A 88 2.12 -1.43 11.30
C ALA A 88 2.38 -0.37 12.37
N THR A 89 1.34 0.28 12.92
CA THR A 89 1.52 1.22 14.03
C THR A 89 1.94 0.53 15.33
N GLU A 90 1.46 -0.68 15.60
CA GLU A 90 1.89 -1.49 16.75
C GLU A 90 3.35 -1.91 16.59
N LEU A 91 3.73 -2.39 15.40
CA LEU A 91 5.12 -2.73 15.09
C LEU A 91 6.04 -1.51 15.11
N ALA A 92 5.56 -0.34 14.68
CA ALA A 92 6.30 0.91 14.77
C ALA A 92 6.50 1.33 16.24
N LYS A 93 5.50 1.15 17.10
CA LYS A 93 5.62 1.37 18.55
C LYS A 93 6.61 0.38 19.18
N GLU A 94 6.63 -0.88 18.76
CA GLU A 94 7.63 -1.86 19.19
C GLU A 94 9.03 -1.53 18.65
N ALA A 95 9.15 -1.07 17.40
CA ALA A 95 10.41 -0.65 16.79
C ALA A 95 10.95 0.65 17.42
N VAL A 96 10.09 1.52 17.95
CA VAL A 96 10.49 2.66 18.79
C VAL A 96 11.13 2.21 20.11
N LYS A 97 10.81 1.00 20.59
CA LYS A 97 11.50 0.39 21.74
C LYS A 97 12.85 -0.23 21.36
N ASP A 98 13.13 -0.38 20.06
CA ASP A 98 14.44 -0.82 19.58
C ASP A 98 15.51 0.20 19.96
N GLY A 99 16.69 -0.28 20.36
CA GLY A 99 17.69 0.51 21.07
C GLY A 99 18.19 1.73 20.29
N THR A 100 18.15 1.68 18.96
CA THR A 100 18.60 2.74 18.05
C THR A 100 17.61 3.89 17.96
N MET A 101 16.32 3.61 17.71
CA MET A 101 15.25 4.61 17.66
C MET A 101 14.95 5.19 19.05
N ALA A 102 15.02 4.36 20.10
CA ALA A 102 14.88 4.84 21.46
C ALA A 102 15.99 5.83 21.85
N ALA A 103 17.21 5.64 21.32
CA ALA A 103 18.34 6.53 21.55
C ALA A 103 18.17 7.87 20.81
N THR A 104 17.67 7.86 19.57
CA THR A 104 17.42 9.10 18.80
C THR A 104 16.32 9.94 19.43
N ILE A 105 15.20 9.32 19.85
CA ILE A 105 14.09 10.02 20.50
C ILE A 105 14.53 10.63 21.84
N LYS A 106 15.33 9.89 22.63
CA LYS A 106 15.89 10.42 23.88
C LYS A 106 16.90 11.55 23.65
N ALA A 107 17.69 11.48 22.57
CA ALA A 107 18.62 12.53 22.19
C ALA A 107 17.89 13.84 21.81
N GLU A 108 16.79 13.73 21.06
CA GLU A 108 15.95 14.89 20.71
C GLU A 108 15.30 15.52 21.95
N GLY A 109 14.77 14.69 22.87
CA GLY A 109 14.26 15.16 24.15
C GLY A 109 15.33 15.87 24.99
N ALA A 110 16.54 15.31 25.05
CA ALA A 110 17.67 15.91 25.77
C ALA A 110 18.15 17.23 25.13
N ALA A 111 18.16 17.32 23.80
CA ALA A 111 18.49 18.55 23.09
C ALA A 111 17.46 19.65 23.34
N ALA A 112 16.17 19.31 23.28
CA ALA A 112 15.08 20.22 23.58
C ALA A 112 15.13 20.71 25.04
N PHE A 113 15.39 19.80 25.98
CA PHE A 113 15.61 20.15 27.39
C PHE A 113 16.75 21.16 27.56
N LYS A 114 17.92 20.87 26.98
CA LYS A 114 19.08 21.76 27.02
C LYS A 114 18.72 23.15 26.51
N SER A 115 18.03 23.24 25.38
CA SER A 115 17.62 24.52 24.80
C SER A 115 16.69 25.30 25.72
N ALA A 116 15.68 24.64 26.30
CA ALA A 116 14.69 25.26 27.18
C ALA A 116 15.30 25.74 28.50
N VAL A 117 16.25 24.99 29.07
CA VAL A 117 16.98 25.41 30.26
C VAL A 117 17.84 26.64 29.97
N ILE A 118 18.54 26.67 28.83
CA ILE A 118 19.35 27.83 28.44
C ILE A 118 18.47 29.06 28.25
N GLU A 119 17.35 28.94 27.55
CA GLU A 119 16.39 30.03 27.35
C GLU A 119 15.80 30.53 28.67
N GLY A 120 15.38 29.63 29.55
CA GLY A 120 14.86 29.98 30.87
C GLY A 120 15.89 30.71 31.73
N ILE A 121 17.16 30.28 31.68
CA ILE A 121 18.24 30.93 32.43
C ILE A 121 18.54 32.33 31.89
N ILE A 122 18.57 32.50 30.56
CA ILE A 122 18.77 33.80 29.93
C ILE A 122 17.63 34.75 30.33
N LYS A 123 16.38 34.25 30.35
CA LYS A 123 15.22 35.06 30.71
C LYS A 123 15.20 35.47 32.18
N GLU A 124 15.46 34.51 33.07
CA GLU A 124 15.35 34.73 34.52
C GLU A 124 16.57 35.47 35.08
N PHE A 125 17.77 35.00 34.76
CA PHE A 125 19.01 35.52 35.34
C PHE A 125 19.69 36.58 34.48
N ARG A 126 19.20 36.83 33.26
CA ARG A 126 19.79 37.77 32.27
C ARG A 126 21.25 37.45 31.93
N VAL A 127 21.65 36.19 32.06
CA VAL A 127 23.01 35.72 31.76
C VAL A 127 22.99 34.71 30.62
N SER A 128 23.91 34.88 29.67
CA SER A 128 24.15 33.86 28.64
C SER A 128 25.04 32.77 29.21
N ILE A 129 24.57 31.52 29.14
CA ILE A 129 25.36 30.32 29.48
C ILE A 129 25.79 29.52 28.24
N LEU A 130 25.54 30.07 27.05
CA LEU A 130 25.96 29.48 25.76
C LEU A 130 27.48 29.50 25.65
N GLY A 131 28.08 28.38 25.24
CA GLY A 131 29.55 28.25 25.10
C GLY A 131 30.31 28.13 26.42
N VAL A 132 29.61 28.10 27.56
CA VAL A 132 30.25 27.89 28.87
C VAL A 132 30.48 26.40 29.07
N HIS A 133 31.73 25.96 28.93
CA HIS A 133 32.12 24.55 29.01
C HIS A 133 31.56 23.82 30.24
N ARG A 134 31.51 24.50 31.39
CA ARG A 134 30.95 23.94 32.63
C ARG A 134 29.46 23.62 32.52
N PHE A 135 28.68 24.48 31.87
CA PHE A 135 27.25 24.21 31.62
C PHE A 135 27.07 23.15 30.55
N GLU A 136 27.83 23.21 29.47
CA GLU A 136 27.75 22.20 28.41
C GLU A 136 28.05 20.80 28.91
N SER A 137 29.00 20.66 29.85
CA SER A 137 29.35 19.37 30.45
C SER A 137 28.24 18.74 31.31
N LEU A 138 27.26 19.52 31.77
CA LEU A 138 26.10 19.01 32.50
C LEU A 138 25.10 18.31 31.58
N PHE A 139 24.97 18.78 30.35
CA PHE A 139 24.01 18.26 29.38
C PHE A 139 24.64 17.12 28.57
N LYS A 140 24.87 15.99 29.23
CA LYS A 140 25.27 14.74 28.57
C LYS A 140 24.10 14.11 27.82
N THR A 141 24.40 13.27 26.83
CA THR A 141 23.39 12.49 26.09
C THR A 141 22.50 11.71 27.06
N ASN A 142 21.18 11.91 26.94
CA ASN A 142 20.12 11.23 27.69
C ASN A 142 20.04 11.54 29.20
N THR A 143 20.68 12.61 29.69
CA THR A 143 20.62 12.99 31.11
C THR A 143 19.92 14.32 31.31
N TYR A 144 19.01 14.38 32.28
CA TYR A 144 18.34 15.61 32.70
C TYR A 144 18.95 16.09 34.03
N PRO A 145 19.87 17.08 34.00
CA PRO A 145 20.43 17.61 35.23
C PRO A 145 19.33 18.23 36.10
N ASN A 146 19.40 17.98 37.40
CA ASN A 146 18.41 18.49 38.33
C ASN A 146 18.68 19.97 38.67
N ALA A 147 17.70 20.62 39.31
CA ALA A 147 17.80 22.04 39.65
C ALA A 147 19.01 22.37 40.55
N SER A 148 19.42 21.45 41.45
CA SER A 148 20.59 21.65 42.31
C SER A 148 21.91 21.62 41.52
N GLU A 149 22.04 20.74 40.53
CA GLU A 149 23.22 20.66 39.67
C GLU A 149 23.40 21.92 38.82
N ILE A 150 22.30 22.39 38.23
CA ILE A 150 22.29 23.63 37.45
C ILE A 150 22.57 24.83 38.36
N ALA A 151 21.90 24.93 39.51
CA ALA A 151 22.14 26.00 40.48
C ALA A 151 23.58 26.02 40.98
N ARG A 152 24.18 24.85 41.21
CA ARG A 152 25.58 24.72 41.61
C ARG A 152 26.53 25.17 40.51
N ALA A 153 26.24 24.85 39.24
CA ALA A 153 27.05 25.33 38.13
C ALA A 153 26.98 26.85 37.99
N ILE A 154 25.78 27.45 38.13
CA ILE A 154 25.60 28.92 38.17
C ILE A 154 26.42 29.52 39.32
N ASN A 155 26.24 29.00 40.53
CA ASN A 155 26.90 29.51 41.72
C ASN A 155 28.43 29.44 41.62
N LYS A 156 28.98 28.35 41.07
CA LYS A 156 30.43 28.21 40.88
C LYS A 156 30.97 28.99 39.68
N GLN A 157 30.18 29.24 38.64
CA GLN A 157 30.62 29.94 37.44
C GLN A 157 30.68 31.45 37.67
N TYR A 158 29.62 31.98 38.29
CA TYR A 158 29.47 33.43 38.47
C TYR A 158 29.85 33.89 39.88
N ASP A 159 29.96 33.00 40.86
CA ASP A 159 30.26 33.36 42.27
C ASP A 159 29.42 34.57 42.74
N PRO A 160 28.10 34.41 42.80
CA PRO A 160 27.16 35.50 43.03
C PRO A 160 27.21 36.08 44.45
N SER A 161 27.85 35.39 45.40
CA SER A 161 28.15 35.92 46.74
C SER A 161 29.03 37.16 46.70
N SER A 162 29.92 37.27 45.71
CA SER A 162 30.77 38.45 45.51
C SER A 162 29.99 39.71 45.07
N CYS A 163 28.75 39.56 44.61
CA CYS A 163 27.90 40.68 44.18
C CYS A 163 27.42 41.56 45.34
N LEU A 164 27.39 41.02 46.57
CA LEU A 164 26.86 41.73 47.75
C LEU A 164 27.92 42.58 48.47
N THR A 165 29.21 42.29 48.26
CA THR A 165 30.32 42.90 49.01
C THR A 165 31.07 44.00 48.25
N GLY A 166 30.59 44.39 47.05
CA GLY A 166 31.08 45.58 46.34
C GLY A 166 32.58 45.55 45.99
N GLY A 167 33.15 44.37 45.69
CA GLY A 167 34.54 44.25 45.28
C GLY A 167 34.82 44.92 43.92
N SER A 168 36.02 45.49 43.74
CA SER A 168 36.45 46.26 42.55
C SER A 168 36.68 45.43 41.27
N GLY A 169 35.80 44.46 40.99
CA GLY A 169 35.81 43.65 39.77
C GLY A 169 34.77 44.15 38.76
N ALA A 170 34.89 43.72 37.51
CA ALA A 170 33.87 43.92 36.49
C ALA A 170 32.51 43.38 36.99
N GLU A 171 31.45 44.19 36.87
CA GLU A 171 30.10 43.83 37.27
C GLU A 171 29.69 42.52 36.57
N LYS A 172 29.48 41.47 37.35
CA LYS A 172 29.14 40.16 36.78
C LYS A 172 27.70 40.22 36.28
N PRO A 173 27.37 39.65 35.11
CA PRO A 173 26.02 39.72 34.54
C PRO A 173 24.89 39.24 35.47
N ILE A 174 25.18 38.29 36.36
CA ILE A 174 24.19 37.76 37.33
C ILE A 174 23.94 38.69 38.52
N CYS A 175 24.82 39.66 38.80
CA CYS A 175 24.76 40.48 40.01
C CYS A 175 23.51 41.36 40.06
N ASN A 176 22.98 41.77 38.90
CA ASN A 176 21.73 42.50 38.82
C ASN A 176 20.55 41.70 39.37
N TRP A 177 20.41 40.44 38.94
CA TRP A 177 19.38 39.54 39.47
C TRP A 177 19.57 39.25 40.97
N VAL A 178 20.81 39.02 41.41
CA VAL A 178 21.11 38.77 42.84
C VAL A 178 20.76 39.98 43.70
N THR A 179 21.05 41.18 43.21
CA THR A 179 20.74 42.43 43.91
C THR A 179 19.23 42.65 43.98
N GLU A 180 18.49 42.41 42.89
CA GLU A 180 17.02 42.44 42.89
C GLU A 180 16.43 41.47 43.91
N GLN A 181 16.93 40.23 43.97
CA GLN A 181 16.43 39.27 44.95
C GLN A 181 16.88 39.52 46.39
N SER A 182 18.04 40.14 46.61
CA SER A 182 18.44 40.53 47.96
C SER A 182 17.53 41.63 48.53
N LYS A 183 17.07 42.57 47.69
CA LYS A 183 16.10 43.61 48.06
C LYS A 183 14.72 43.04 48.41
N SER A 184 14.30 41.97 47.74
CA SER A 184 13.01 41.31 48.04
C SER A 184 13.04 40.55 49.38
N VAL A 185 14.19 39.95 49.74
CA VAL A 185 14.38 39.19 50.99
C VAL A 185 14.65 40.09 52.21
N ALA A 186 15.26 41.27 52.02
CA ALA A 186 15.55 42.22 53.11
C ALA A 186 14.29 42.72 53.85
N ASN A 187 13.10 42.58 53.25
CA ASN A 187 11.81 42.94 53.84
C ASN A 187 11.19 41.83 54.72
N ILE A 188 11.84 40.68 54.86
CA ILE A 188 11.35 39.53 55.65
C ILE A 188 12.25 39.34 56.88
N PRO A 189 11.78 39.63 58.12
CA PRO A 189 12.59 39.49 59.32
C PRO A 189 13.02 38.03 59.55
N GLY A 190 14.32 37.78 59.74
CA GLY A 190 14.85 36.52 60.29
C GLY A 190 15.29 35.43 59.29
N LYS A 191 15.23 35.65 57.97
CA LYS A 191 15.63 34.62 56.98
C LYS A 191 16.96 34.96 56.28
N VAL A 192 18.05 34.32 56.70
CA VAL A 192 19.34 34.38 55.98
C VAL A 192 19.29 33.40 54.80
N SER A 193 18.80 33.84 53.64
CA SER A 193 18.81 33.00 52.44
C SER A 193 20.20 33.03 51.81
N SER A 194 20.86 31.87 51.70
CA SER A 194 22.09 31.76 50.91
C SER A 194 21.80 32.07 49.44
N THR A 195 22.73 32.73 48.75
CA THR A 195 22.59 33.05 47.32
C THR A 195 22.33 31.80 46.47
N TYR A 196 22.95 30.67 46.85
CA TYR A 196 22.71 29.37 46.25
C TYR A 196 21.25 28.91 46.38
N ASN A 197 20.63 29.02 47.56
CA ASN A 197 19.25 28.59 47.77
C ASN A 197 18.27 29.40 46.91
N SER A 198 18.50 30.71 46.77
CA SER A 198 17.68 31.57 45.91
C SER A 198 17.79 31.16 44.44
N ILE A 199 19.00 30.82 43.98
CA ILE A 199 19.23 30.31 42.62
C ILE A 199 18.53 28.96 42.43
N GLU A 200 18.63 28.05 43.39
CA GLU A 200 17.99 26.74 43.29
C GLU A 200 16.46 26.86 43.18
N VAL A 201 15.84 27.75 43.97
CA VAL A 201 14.40 28.02 43.91
C VAL A 201 13.99 28.59 42.54
N ALA A 202 14.77 29.51 41.98
CA ALA A 202 14.49 30.10 40.67
C ALA A 202 14.73 29.12 39.50
N VAL A 203 15.67 28.19 39.63
CA VAL A 203 15.95 27.17 38.61
C VAL A 203 14.92 26.04 38.60
N LYS A 204 14.28 25.72 39.74
CA LYS A 204 13.25 24.67 39.83
C LYS A 204 12.12 24.77 38.79
N PRO A 205 11.44 25.91 38.62
CA PRO A 205 10.40 26.04 37.60
C PRO A 205 10.97 25.88 36.19
N ILE A 206 12.15 26.44 35.91
CA ILE A 206 12.81 26.31 34.60
C ILE A 206 13.07 24.85 34.24
N VAL A 207 13.58 24.05 35.18
CA VAL A 207 13.84 22.61 34.97
C VAL A 207 12.54 21.84 34.78
N THR A 208 11.50 22.21 35.52
CA THR A 208 10.18 21.58 35.41
C THR A 208 9.59 21.83 34.03
N ASP A 209 9.59 23.08 33.57
CA ASP A 209 9.11 23.46 32.25
C ASP A 209 9.93 22.80 31.14
N ALA A 210 11.25 22.81 31.26
CA ALA A 210 12.14 22.15 30.32
C ALA A 210 11.89 20.64 30.21
N LYS A 211 11.54 19.97 31.32
CA LYS A 211 11.14 18.55 31.30
C LYS A 211 9.86 18.35 30.47
N THR A 212 8.87 19.24 30.61
CA THR A 212 7.65 19.14 29.77
C THR A 212 7.93 19.38 28.29
N VAL A 213 8.89 20.27 27.97
CA VAL A 213 9.33 20.52 26.59
C VAL A 213 10.05 19.29 26.03
N ALA A 214 10.91 18.66 26.82
CA ALA A 214 11.59 17.43 26.47
C ALA A 214 10.61 16.28 26.19
N GLU A 215 9.60 16.11 27.04
CA GLU A 215 8.55 15.11 26.86
C GLU A 215 7.72 15.36 25.59
N ARG A 216 7.39 16.62 25.28
CA ARG A 216 6.71 16.99 24.04
C ARG A 216 7.57 16.72 22.81
N ALA A 217 8.85 17.07 22.86
CA ALA A 217 9.78 16.80 21.76
C ALA A 217 9.91 15.29 21.51
N ALA A 218 10.07 14.49 22.56
CA ALA A 218 10.14 13.04 22.46
C ALA A 218 8.85 12.42 21.88
N LYS A 219 7.67 12.94 22.27
CA LYS A 219 6.39 12.53 21.68
C LYS A 219 6.31 12.85 20.19
N LYS A 220 6.67 14.07 19.79
CA LYS A 220 6.68 14.49 18.39
C LYS A 220 7.64 13.64 17.54
N ALA A 221 8.84 13.37 18.06
CA ALA A 221 9.82 12.50 17.41
C ALA A 221 9.26 11.09 17.18
N THR A 222 8.56 10.55 18.20
CA THR A 222 7.90 9.25 18.11
C THR A 222 6.81 9.25 17.04
N GLU A 223 5.99 10.30 16.97
CA GLU A 223 4.95 10.45 15.95
C GLU A 223 5.54 10.53 14.53
N GLU A 224 6.64 11.25 14.34
CA GLU A 224 7.33 11.35 13.05
C GLU A 224 7.92 9.99 12.61
N VAL A 225 8.54 9.25 13.52
CA VAL A 225 9.05 7.89 13.24
C VAL A 225 7.90 6.96 12.82
N ILE A 226 6.78 6.99 13.54
CA ILE A 226 5.59 6.19 13.18
C ILE A 226 5.09 6.58 11.80
N LYS A 227 4.93 7.88 11.52
CA LYS A 227 4.44 8.38 10.23
C LYS A 227 5.33 7.97 9.05
N ASN A 228 6.65 8.03 9.21
CA ASN A 228 7.60 7.61 8.18
C ASN A 228 7.51 6.11 7.90
N SER A 229 7.36 5.30 8.96
CA SER A 229 7.19 3.85 8.81
C SER A 229 5.88 3.47 8.11
N THR A 230 4.77 4.15 8.42
CA THR A 230 3.48 3.92 7.74
C THR A 230 3.50 4.36 6.29
N ALA A 231 4.14 5.50 5.97
CA ALA A 231 4.27 5.97 4.59
C ALA A 231 5.11 5.00 3.73
N ALA A 232 6.16 4.42 4.29
CA ALA A 232 6.95 3.38 3.60
C ALA A 232 6.12 2.11 3.33
N ALA A 233 5.28 1.70 4.28
CA ALA A 233 4.36 0.58 4.10
C ALA A 233 3.29 0.85 3.04
N GLU A 234 2.66 2.03 3.06
CA GLU A 234 1.67 2.46 2.07
C GLU A 234 2.27 2.53 0.65
N SER A 235 3.50 3.04 0.52
CA SER A 235 4.21 3.07 -0.77
C SER A 235 4.44 1.66 -1.33
N THR A 236 4.78 0.71 -0.48
CA THR A 236 4.99 -0.69 -0.90
C THR A 236 3.66 -1.35 -1.30
N TYR A 237 2.60 -1.10 -0.55
CA TYR A 237 1.26 -1.60 -0.84
C TYR A 237 0.69 -1.04 -2.15
N ALA A 238 0.89 0.26 -2.42
CA ALA A 238 0.48 0.88 -3.67
C ALA A 238 1.11 0.18 -4.89
N GLY A 239 2.40 -0.18 -4.80
CA GLY A 239 3.08 -0.99 -5.81
C GLY A 239 2.38 -2.34 -6.05
N CYS A 240 2.09 -3.09 -4.99
CA CYS A 240 1.38 -4.37 -5.09
C CYS A 240 -0.03 -4.22 -5.68
N GLN A 241 -0.76 -3.17 -5.31
CA GLN A 241 -2.11 -2.92 -5.83
C GLN A 241 -2.09 -2.63 -7.34
N THR A 242 -1.10 -1.88 -7.84
CA THR A 242 -0.94 -1.66 -9.29
C THR A 242 -0.69 -2.96 -10.05
N ALA A 243 0.12 -3.86 -9.50
CA ALA A 243 0.37 -5.17 -10.10
C ALA A 243 -0.89 -6.05 -10.14
N ILE A 244 -1.70 -6.03 -9.09
CA ILE A 244 -2.99 -6.75 -9.04
C ILE A 244 -3.97 -6.17 -10.06
N ILE A 245 -4.10 -4.86 -10.15
CA ILE A 245 -5.00 -4.21 -11.14
C ILE A 245 -4.56 -4.57 -12.56
N ALA A 246 -3.26 -4.54 -12.85
CA ALA A 246 -2.72 -4.90 -14.16
C ALA A 246 -3.04 -6.36 -14.53
N SER A 247 -2.94 -7.30 -13.58
CA SER A 247 -3.26 -8.72 -13.85
C SER A 247 -4.75 -8.94 -14.13
N VAL A 248 -5.64 -8.25 -13.40
CA VAL A 248 -7.10 -8.32 -13.62
C VAL A 248 -7.47 -7.74 -14.99
N VAL A 249 -6.89 -6.60 -15.36
CA VAL A 249 -7.10 -5.99 -16.69
C VAL A 249 -6.62 -6.92 -17.80
N ALA A 250 -5.45 -7.55 -17.63
CA ALA A 250 -4.94 -8.54 -18.60
C ALA A 250 -5.89 -9.74 -18.77
N LEU A 251 -6.44 -10.28 -17.68
CA LEU A 251 -7.44 -11.36 -17.73
C LEU A 251 -8.72 -10.93 -18.46
N LEU A 252 -9.22 -9.72 -18.20
CA LEU A 252 -10.42 -9.19 -18.89
C LEU A 252 -10.20 -9.05 -20.41
N ILE A 253 -9.01 -8.62 -20.84
CA ILE A 253 -8.67 -8.52 -22.27
C ILE A 253 -8.65 -9.91 -22.93
N ILE A 254 -8.03 -10.91 -22.28
CA ILE A 254 -8.00 -12.29 -22.80
C ILE A 254 -9.43 -12.83 -22.98
N VAL A 255 -10.30 -12.64 -21.98
CA VAL A 255 -11.70 -13.07 -22.04
C VAL A 255 -12.46 -12.35 -23.15
N LEU A 256 -12.26 -11.04 -23.33
CA LEU A 256 -12.89 -10.27 -24.42
C LEU A 256 -12.46 -10.77 -25.80
N VAL A 257 -11.16 -11.03 -26.00
CA VAL A 257 -10.65 -11.58 -27.27
C VAL A 257 -11.25 -12.96 -27.56
N MET A 258 -11.31 -13.85 -26.56
CA MET A 258 -11.96 -15.15 -26.70
C MET A 258 -13.44 -15.01 -27.06
N MET A 259 -14.15 -14.06 -26.45
CA MET A 259 -15.56 -13.81 -26.74
C MET A 259 -15.78 -13.29 -28.18
N ILE A 260 -14.94 -12.37 -28.66
CA ILE A 260 -15.00 -11.88 -30.04
C ILE A 260 -14.74 -13.01 -31.03
N ILE A 261 -13.69 -13.80 -30.83
CA ILE A 261 -13.37 -14.96 -31.69
C ILE A 261 -14.54 -15.95 -31.70
N TYR A 262 -15.11 -16.26 -30.52
CA TYR A 262 -16.27 -17.13 -30.38
C TYR A 262 -17.47 -16.61 -31.17
N LEU A 263 -17.80 -15.31 -31.06
CA LEU A 263 -18.91 -14.70 -31.81
C LEU A 263 -18.68 -14.75 -33.33
N VAL A 264 -17.45 -14.49 -33.81
CA VAL A 264 -17.10 -14.60 -35.23
C VAL A 264 -17.25 -16.03 -35.74
N LEU A 265 -16.78 -17.03 -34.98
CA LEU A 265 -16.92 -18.45 -35.33
C LEU A 265 -18.39 -18.89 -35.34
N ARG A 266 -19.18 -18.47 -34.35
CA ARG A 266 -20.62 -18.75 -34.25
C ARG A 266 -21.37 -18.14 -35.44
N TYR A 267 -21.05 -16.89 -35.79
CA TYR A 267 -21.62 -16.21 -36.95
C TYR A 267 -21.30 -16.95 -38.27
N ARG A 268 -20.04 -17.36 -38.46
CA ARG A 268 -19.62 -18.15 -39.64
C ARG A 268 -20.34 -19.49 -39.75
N ARG A 269 -20.49 -20.23 -38.64
CA ARG A 269 -21.21 -21.51 -38.60
C ARG A 269 -22.67 -21.32 -39.01
N LYS A 270 -23.37 -20.33 -38.44
CA LYS A 270 -24.78 -20.06 -38.75
C LYS A 270 -24.98 -19.70 -40.23
N LYS A 271 -24.08 -18.89 -40.81
CA LYS A 271 -24.11 -18.57 -42.24
C LYS A 271 -23.91 -19.81 -43.13
N LYS A 272 -23.00 -20.72 -42.76
CA LYS A 272 -22.77 -21.98 -43.50
C LYS A 272 -24.02 -22.88 -43.49
N MET A 273 -24.70 -23.00 -42.33
CA MET A 273 -25.92 -23.80 -42.22
C MET A 273 -27.08 -23.23 -43.05
N ASN A 274 -27.28 -21.92 -43.03
CA ASN A 274 -28.33 -21.28 -43.82
C ASN A 274 -28.12 -21.49 -45.33
N LYS A 275 -26.86 -21.40 -45.81
CA LYS A 275 -26.53 -21.70 -47.22
C LYS A 275 -26.83 -23.15 -47.57
N LYS A 276 -26.46 -24.11 -46.71
CA LYS A 276 -26.75 -25.54 -46.93
C LYS A 276 -28.25 -25.80 -47.08
N GLN A 277 -29.07 -25.20 -46.22
CA GLN A 277 -30.54 -25.34 -46.28
C GLN A 277 -31.14 -24.86 -47.60
N GLN A 278 -30.60 -23.77 -48.17
CA GLN A 278 -31.02 -23.27 -49.48
C GLN A 278 -30.67 -24.26 -50.60
N TYR A 279 -29.45 -24.81 -50.61
CA TYR A 279 -29.05 -25.81 -51.62
C TYR A 279 -29.86 -27.11 -51.50
N THR A 280 -30.18 -27.59 -50.30
CA THR A 280 -31.03 -28.78 -50.14
C THR A 280 -32.46 -28.57 -50.63
N LYS A 281 -32.99 -27.34 -50.56
CA LYS A 281 -34.32 -27.04 -51.12
C LYS A 281 -34.31 -27.10 -52.64
N LEU A 282 -33.31 -26.49 -53.28
CA LEU A 282 -33.15 -26.48 -54.73
C LEU A 282 -32.89 -27.87 -55.35
N LEU A 283 -32.39 -28.82 -54.57
CA LEU A 283 -32.08 -30.18 -55.03
C LEU A 283 -33.27 -31.15 -54.93
N ASN A 284 -34.30 -30.77 -54.18
CA ASN A 284 -35.51 -31.57 -53.96
C ASN A 284 -36.70 -31.08 -54.81
N GLU A 285 -36.54 -29.98 -55.56
CA GLU A 285 -37.41 -29.59 -56.70
C GLU A 285 -36.90 -30.26 -57.98
#